data_AF-A0A3B9IVU4-F1
#
_entry.id   AF-A0A3B9IVU4-F1
#
_cell.length_a   1.000
_cell.length_b   1.000
_cell.length_c   1.000
_cell.angle_alpha   90.00
_cell.angle_beta   90.00
_cell.angle_gamma   90.00
#
_symmetry.space_group_name_H-M   'P 1'
#
loop_
_entity.id
_entity.type
_entity.pdbx_description
1 polymer ?
#
loop_
_entity_poly.entity_id
_entity_poly.type
_entity_poly.pdbx_seq_one_letter_code
_entity_poly.pdbx_strand_id
1 'polypeptide(L)'
;NSPEFFELLENENITINYISDLEYMKNICITADESITENYDTAVFEGAQGLMLDRDREDYFPNLTPTNTGMKNVRSILNRLEKRDTEICYVTRSYFTRHGAGRFDTECKEIRNKYNLYDKTNVTNEFQGNFRYGWFDLPEFMHSLKIDRKYALKDKISIAVTHLDMTDGMIICPTGKLMPEDIAYMAGTAKLYKSFGETAENIIENVPVFTRSM
;
A
#
# COMPACT_ATOMS: atom_id res chain seq x y z
N ASN A 1 -17.12 17.10 20.33
CA ASN A 1 -15.97 18.04 20.29
C ASN A 1 -15.45 18.18 21.71
N SER A 2 -14.22 17.73 21.97
CA SER A 2 -13.62 17.79 23.31
C SER A 2 -13.03 19.20 23.58
N PRO A 3 -13.08 19.69 24.82
CA PRO A 3 -12.43 20.96 25.23
C PRO A 3 -10.94 21.03 24.83
N GLU A 4 -10.24 19.90 24.87
CA GLU A 4 -8.83 19.77 24.49
C GLU A 4 -8.55 20.20 23.04
N PHE A 5 -9.50 20.01 22.12
CA PHE A 5 -9.31 20.43 20.72
C PHE A 5 -9.29 21.95 20.56
N PHE A 6 -10.12 22.66 21.33
CA PHE A 6 -10.14 24.12 21.29
C PHE A 6 -8.90 24.71 21.97
N GLU A 7 -8.45 24.13 23.07
CA GLU A 7 -7.21 24.50 23.75
C GLU A 7 -5.99 24.28 22.86
N LEU A 8 -5.98 23.21 22.07
CA LEU A 8 -4.97 22.98 21.04
C LEU A 8 -5.00 24.09 19.97
N LEU A 9 -6.17 24.44 19.42
CA LEU A 9 -6.29 25.49 18.40
C LEU A 9 -5.87 26.89 18.89
N GLU A 10 -6.03 27.17 20.18
CA GLU A 10 -5.63 28.44 20.80
C GLU A 10 -4.15 28.49 21.18
N ASN A 11 -3.42 27.37 21.06
CA ASN A 11 -2.02 27.29 21.44
C ASN A 11 -1.10 27.85 20.34
N GLU A 12 -0.58 29.07 20.56
CA GLU A 12 0.35 29.73 19.63
C GLU A 12 1.62 28.92 19.34
N ASN A 13 2.03 28.02 20.25
CA ASN A 13 3.18 27.15 20.01
C ASN A 13 2.97 26.21 18.84
N ILE A 14 1.73 25.87 18.47
CA ILE A 14 1.47 25.04 17.29
C ILE A 14 1.89 25.77 16.02
N THR A 15 1.50 27.03 15.91
CA THR A 15 1.87 27.86 14.77
C THR A 15 3.38 28.05 14.71
N ILE A 16 4.02 28.31 15.86
CA ILE A 16 5.48 28.48 15.96
C ILE A 16 6.21 27.19 15.57
N ASN A 17 5.80 26.04 16.13
CA ASN A 17 6.39 24.75 15.82
C ASN A 17 6.21 24.39 14.34
N TYR A 18 5.00 24.60 13.79
CA TYR A 18 4.74 24.37 12.37
C TYR A 18 5.64 25.20 11.47
N ILE A 19 5.84 26.49 11.76
CA ILE A 19 6.74 27.36 11.01
C ILE A 19 8.19 26.87 11.15
N SER A 20 8.63 26.54 12.36
CA SER A 20 9.98 26.01 12.61
C SER A 20 10.24 24.71 11.85
N ASP A 21 9.27 23.79 11.82
CA ASP A 21 9.35 22.53 11.09
C ASP A 21 9.40 22.76 9.58
N LEU A 22 8.62 23.72 9.05
CA LEU A 22 8.68 24.11 7.65
C LEU A 22 10.03 24.72 7.27
N GLU A 23 10.59 25.61 8.10
CA GLU A 23 11.90 26.19 7.88
C GLU A 23 13.00 25.14 7.92
N TYR A 24 12.94 24.23 8.90
CA TYR A 24 13.84 23.10 8.98
C TYR A 24 13.75 22.22 7.72
N MET A 25 12.55 21.80 7.32
CA MET A 25 12.32 21.00 6.11
C MET A 25 12.88 21.71 4.87
N LYS A 26 12.62 23.01 4.71
CA LYS A 26 13.13 23.80 3.60
C LYS A 26 14.66 23.85 3.56
N ASN A 27 15.33 23.83 4.72
CA ASN A 27 16.79 23.84 4.80
C ASN A 27 17.43 22.48 4.50
N ILE A 28 16.70 21.38 4.72
CA ILE A 28 17.21 20.02 4.48
C ILE A 28 16.74 19.40 3.16
N CYS A 29 15.77 20.02 2.49
CA CYS A 29 15.21 19.54 1.23
C CYS A 29 15.65 20.40 0.05
N ILE A 30 15.82 19.75 -1.11
CA ILE A 30 15.97 20.43 -2.39
C ILE A 30 14.60 20.45 -3.06
N THR A 31 14.08 21.64 -3.35
CA THR A 31 12.86 21.78 -4.14
C THR A 31 13.18 21.49 -5.61
N ALA A 32 12.44 20.57 -6.20
CA ALA A 32 12.47 20.32 -7.63
C ALA A 32 11.06 20.07 -8.15
N ASP A 33 10.83 20.37 -9.42
CA ASP A 33 9.60 19.98 -10.11
C ASP A 33 9.75 18.57 -10.71
N GLU A 34 8.73 18.10 -11.42
CA GLU A 34 8.76 16.78 -12.07
C GLU A 34 9.93 16.56 -13.04
N SER A 35 10.57 17.62 -13.56
CA SER A 35 11.70 17.50 -14.46
C SER A 35 12.93 16.90 -13.77
N ILE A 36 12.96 16.81 -12.44
CA ILE A 36 14.03 16.09 -11.73
C ILE A 36 14.13 14.63 -12.19
N THR A 37 13.01 14.05 -12.63
CA THR A 37 12.97 12.68 -13.16
C THR A 37 13.75 12.53 -14.46
N GLU A 38 13.99 13.62 -15.20
CA GLU A 38 14.81 13.62 -16.44
C GLU A 38 16.30 13.43 -16.16
N ASN A 39 16.76 13.68 -14.93
CA ASN A 39 18.16 13.54 -14.55
C ASN A 39 18.56 12.09 -14.24
N TYR A 40 17.62 11.15 -14.27
CA TYR A 40 17.83 9.76 -13.88
C TYR A 40 17.26 8.82 -14.93
N ASP A 41 17.93 7.69 -15.13
CA ASP A 41 17.44 6.63 -16.02
C ASP A 41 16.16 5.98 -15.49
N THR A 42 15.99 5.96 -14.16
CA THR A 42 14.85 5.35 -13.48
C THR A 42 14.38 6.25 -12.34
N ALA A 43 13.06 6.48 -12.29
CA ALA A 43 12.39 7.12 -11.15
C ALA A 43 11.47 6.10 -10.48
N VAL A 44 11.50 6.05 -9.14
CA VAL A 44 10.60 5.22 -8.33
C VAL A 44 9.65 6.13 -7.57
N PHE A 45 8.36 5.95 -7.80
CA PHE A 45 7.30 6.61 -7.03
C PHE A 45 6.86 5.68 -5.91
N GLU A 46 7.24 5.99 -4.68
CA GLU A 46 6.81 5.24 -3.50
C GLU A 46 5.46 5.79 -2.99
N GLY A 47 4.42 4.96 -3.11
CA GLY A 47 3.10 5.31 -2.58
C GLY A 47 3.06 5.23 -1.06
N ALA A 48 2.32 6.13 -0.44
CA ALA A 48 2.04 6.08 0.99
C ALA A 48 0.66 5.46 1.25
N GLN A 49 0.56 4.71 2.36
CA GLN A 49 -0.66 3.98 2.77
C GLN A 49 -1.16 2.97 1.72
N GLY A 50 -2.34 2.36 1.97
CA GLY A 50 -2.94 1.35 1.08
C GLY A 50 -4.16 1.88 0.33
N LEU A 51 -4.53 1.19 -0.76
CA LEU A 51 -5.69 1.56 -1.61
C LEU A 51 -7.03 1.54 -0.87
N MET A 52 -7.17 0.75 0.20
CA MET A 52 -8.36 0.72 1.05
C MET A 52 -8.44 1.90 2.04
N LEU A 53 -7.40 2.73 2.10
CA LEU A 53 -7.38 3.95 2.91
C LEU A 53 -7.52 5.22 2.05
N ASP A 54 -7.58 5.09 0.73
CA ASP A 54 -7.71 6.24 -0.18
C ASP A 54 -8.94 7.09 0.17
N ARG A 55 -8.79 8.42 0.14
CA ARG A 55 -9.88 9.36 0.46
C ARG A 55 -11.16 9.11 -0.34
N ASP A 56 -11.04 8.61 -1.57
CA ASP A 56 -12.17 8.37 -2.47
C ASP A 56 -12.85 6.99 -2.22
N ARG A 57 -12.43 6.23 -1.19
CA ARG A 57 -13.05 4.95 -0.76
C ARG A 57 -14.18 5.15 0.22
N GLU A 58 -15.30 5.70 -0.27
CA GLU A 58 -16.48 5.99 0.55
C GLU A 58 -17.03 4.77 1.31
N ASP A 59 -16.81 3.55 0.81
CA ASP A 59 -17.16 2.28 1.43
C ASP A 59 -16.39 1.96 2.73
N TYR A 60 -15.28 2.67 2.98
CA TYR A 60 -14.44 2.58 4.18
C TYR A 60 -14.42 3.89 5.00
N PHE A 61 -15.19 4.90 4.60
CA PHE A 61 -15.38 6.13 5.39
C PHE A 61 -16.00 5.80 6.77
N PRO A 62 -15.62 6.48 7.88
CA PRO A 62 -14.74 7.65 7.99
C PRO A 62 -13.26 7.33 8.22
N ASN A 63 -12.86 6.06 8.23
CA ASN A 63 -11.51 5.67 8.64
C ASN A 63 -10.56 5.56 7.44
N LEU A 64 -10.37 6.69 6.76
CA LEU A 64 -9.54 6.87 5.57
C LEU A 64 -8.40 7.88 5.84
N THR A 65 -7.38 7.87 4.98
CA THR A 65 -6.43 8.98 4.92
C THR A 65 -7.01 10.13 4.10
N PRO A 66 -6.73 11.40 4.43
CA PRO A 66 -7.10 12.52 3.60
C PRO A 66 -6.20 12.64 2.35
N THR A 67 -5.80 11.54 1.71
CA THR A 67 -4.94 11.56 0.52
C THR A 67 -5.40 10.53 -0.51
N ASN A 68 -5.03 10.73 -1.77
CA ASN A 68 -5.12 9.68 -2.77
C ASN A 68 -3.85 8.81 -2.70
N THR A 69 -4.02 7.54 -2.38
CA THR A 69 -2.92 6.59 -2.10
C THR A 69 -2.51 5.81 -3.34
N GLY A 70 -3.39 5.74 -4.34
CA GLY A 70 -3.15 5.05 -5.60
C GLY A 70 -2.54 5.90 -6.70
N MET A 71 -2.70 5.45 -7.94
CA MET A 71 -2.05 6.00 -9.13
C MET A 71 -2.58 7.35 -9.60
N LYS A 72 -3.66 7.88 -9.02
CA LYS A 72 -4.27 9.14 -9.45
C LYS A 72 -3.26 10.30 -9.51
N ASN A 73 -2.48 10.48 -8.44
CA ASN A 73 -1.51 11.58 -8.36
C ASN A 73 -0.27 11.30 -9.22
N VAL A 74 0.24 10.07 -9.19
CA VAL A 74 1.38 9.66 -10.02
C VAL A 74 1.06 9.80 -11.50
N ARG A 75 -0.15 9.45 -11.94
CA ARG A 75 -0.62 9.65 -13.32
C ARG A 75 -0.63 11.13 -13.71
N SER A 76 -1.01 12.03 -12.80
CA SER A 76 -0.96 13.46 -13.06
C SER A 76 0.46 13.93 -13.37
N ILE A 77 1.46 13.42 -12.62
CA ILE A 77 2.88 13.69 -12.85
C ILE A 77 3.33 13.10 -14.19
N LEU A 78 3.07 11.80 -14.42
CA LEU A 78 3.48 11.09 -15.64
C LEU A 78 2.90 11.71 -16.92
N ASN A 79 1.69 12.29 -16.87
CA ASN A 79 1.08 12.96 -18.01
C ASN A 79 1.79 14.28 -18.41
N ARG A 80 2.61 14.85 -17.53
CA ARG A 80 3.41 16.05 -17.78
C ARG A 80 4.81 15.72 -18.29
N LEU A 81 5.20 14.45 -18.24
CA LEU A 81 6.48 13.94 -18.73
C LEU A 81 6.32 13.36 -20.14
N GLU A 82 7.44 13.25 -20.86
CA GLU A 82 7.46 12.46 -22.10
C GLU A 82 7.11 10.99 -21.82
N LYS A 83 6.60 10.29 -22.84
CA LYS A 83 6.13 8.91 -22.67
C LYS A 83 7.24 8.00 -22.14
N ARG A 84 7.03 7.44 -20.95
CA ARG A 84 7.93 6.47 -20.29
C ARG A 84 7.42 5.04 -20.40
N ASP A 85 8.34 4.08 -20.29
CA ASP A 85 8.00 2.71 -19.93
C ASP A 85 7.72 2.67 -18.42
N THR A 86 6.47 2.38 -18.05
CA THR A 86 6.00 2.46 -16.67
C THR A 86 5.57 1.08 -16.18
N GLU A 87 6.04 0.71 -15.00
CA GLU A 87 5.57 -0.45 -14.24
C GLU A 87 4.81 0.03 -12.99
N ILE A 88 3.59 -0.46 -12.80
CA ILE A 88 2.79 -0.25 -11.59
C ILE A 88 2.83 -1.53 -10.78
N CYS A 89 3.56 -1.51 -9.67
CA CYS A 89 3.69 -2.65 -8.76
C CYS A 89 2.72 -2.53 -7.59
N TYR A 90 1.68 -3.37 -7.57
CA TYR A 90 0.76 -3.45 -6.44
C TYR A 90 1.32 -4.38 -5.38
N VAL A 91 1.58 -3.85 -4.19
CA VAL A 91 2.15 -4.61 -3.08
C VAL A 91 1.06 -5.06 -2.13
N THR A 92 1.09 -6.34 -1.73
CA THR A 92 0.20 -6.89 -0.71
C THR A 92 0.96 -7.85 0.19
N ARG A 93 0.43 -8.08 1.39
CA ARG A 93 0.89 -9.15 2.28
C ARG A 93 0.16 -10.45 1.93
N SER A 94 0.68 -11.60 2.35
CA SER A 94 0.03 -12.91 2.23
C SER A 94 -1.25 -13.07 3.08
N TYR A 95 -1.56 -12.07 3.91
CA TYR A 95 -2.76 -11.92 4.75
C TYR A 95 -3.07 -10.43 4.89
N PHE A 96 -4.24 -10.06 5.39
CA PHE A 96 -4.58 -8.65 5.58
C PHE A 96 -4.26 -8.17 7.00
N THR A 97 -3.95 -6.89 7.10
CA THR A 97 -3.74 -6.19 8.36
C THR A 97 -4.40 -4.82 8.34
N ARG A 98 -4.83 -4.32 9.49
CA ARG A 98 -5.34 -2.96 9.64
C ARG A 98 -4.85 -2.33 10.94
N HIS A 99 -4.46 -1.07 10.87
CA HIS A 99 -4.20 -0.25 12.04
C HIS A 99 -5.47 0.42 12.54
N GLY A 100 -5.66 0.41 13.85
CA GLY A 100 -6.68 1.20 14.52
C GLY A 100 -8.12 0.82 14.15
N ALA A 101 -8.99 1.83 14.21
CA ALA A 101 -10.42 1.67 13.99
C ALA A 101 -10.80 1.49 12.51
N GLY A 102 -12.06 1.12 12.28
CA GLY A 102 -12.66 1.01 10.95
C GLY A 102 -12.90 -0.41 10.49
N ARG A 103 -13.65 -0.51 9.40
CA ARG A 103 -14.12 -1.75 8.81
C ARG A 103 -12.95 -2.65 8.42
N PHE A 104 -13.06 -3.93 8.76
CA PHE A 104 -12.13 -4.98 8.40
C PHE A 104 -12.89 -6.32 8.37
N ASP A 105 -13.52 -6.61 7.24
CA ASP A 105 -14.53 -7.67 7.13
C ASP A 105 -13.98 -9.07 7.39
N THR A 106 -12.71 -9.29 7.04
CA THR A 106 -12.01 -10.55 7.25
C THR A 106 -11.16 -10.59 8.52
N GLU A 107 -11.32 -9.62 9.43
CA GLU A 107 -10.59 -9.62 10.70
C GLU A 107 -10.81 -10.94 11.45
N CYS A 108 -9.70 -11.58 11.83
CA CYS A 108 -9.72 -12.81 12.58
C CYS A 108 -8.44 -12.91 13.41
N LYS A 109 -8.57 -12.63 14.71
CA LYS A 109 -7.41 -12.63 15.63
C LYS A 109 -6.73 -14.00 15.73
N GLU A 110 -7.49 -15.07 15.48
CA GLU A 110 -6.99 -16.44 15.56
C GLU A 110 -5.92 -16.75 14.51
N ILE A 111 -5.94 -16.07 13.35
CA ILE A 111 -4.94 -16.33 12.30
C ILE A 111 -3.53 -15.97 12.76
N ARG A 112 -3.42 -14.95 13.62
CA ARG A 112 -2.13 -14.52 14.17
C ARG A 112 -1.48 -15.67 14.93
N ASN A 113 -2.24 -16.35 15.78
CA ASN A 113 -1.72 -17.47 16.55
C ASN A 113 -1.55 -18.72 15.67
N LYS A 114 -2.51 -18.99 14.78
CA LYS A 114 -2.51 -20.17 13.91
C LYS A 114 -1.29 -20.23 12.98
N TYR A 115 -0.89 -19.08 12.43
CA TYR A 115 0.25 -18.98 11.51
C TYR A 115 1.48 -18.32 12.16
N ASN A 116 1.45 -18.10 13.48
CA ASN A 116 2.52 -17.42 14.22
C ASN A 116 2.94 -16.08 13.59
N LEU A 117 1.95 -15.30 13.14
CA LEU A 117 2.18 -14.01 12.47
C LEU A 117 2.65 -12.96 13.47
N TYR A 118 3.60 -12.15 13.04
CA TYR A 118 4.12 -11.03 13.82
C TYR A 118 4.54 -9.88 12.90
N ASP A 119 4.69 -8.70 13.47
CA ASP A 119 5.21 -7.53 12.77
C ASP A 119 6.20 -6.82 13.70
N LYS A 120 7.44 -6.63 13.24
CA LYS A 120 8.51 -6.00 14.03
C LYS A 120 8.40 -4.48 14.04
N THR A 121 7.71 -3.91 13.06
CA THR A 121 7.69 -2.46 12.79
C THR A 121 6.38 -1.80 13.22
N ASN A 122 5.27 -2.55 13.16
CA ASN A 122 3.92 -2.04 13.40
C ASN A 122 3.45 -2.42 14.81
N VAL A 123 4.01 -1.74 15.81
CA VAL A 123 3.62 -1.88 17.22
C VAL A 123 2.50 -0.92 17.58
N THR A 124 1.59 -1.35 18.46
CA THR A 124 0.50 -0.51 18.96
C THR A 124 1.06 0.76 19.63
N ASN A 125 0.61 1.92 19.18
CA ASN A 125 0.85 3.23 19.79
C ASN A 125 -0.42 4.09 19.71
N GLU A 126 -0.41 5.25 20.37
CA GLU A 126 -1.59 6.14 20.45
C GLU A 126 -2.04 6.68 19.08
N PHE A 127 -1.12 6.83 18.12
CA PHE A 127 -1.42 7.37 16.80
C PHE A 127 -1.92 6.30 15.81
N GLN A 128 -1.35 5.11 15.86
CA GLN A 128 -1.67 4.01 14.95
C GLN A 128 -2.74 3.05 15.50
N GLY A 129 -2.96 3.05 16.82
CA GLY A 129 -3.88 2.13 17.48
C GLY A 129 -3.46 0.67 17.39
N ASN A 130 -4.41 -0.24 17.67
CA ASN A 130 -4.14 -1.68 17.66
C ASN A 130 -3.84 -2.20 16.24
N PHE A 131 -2.83 -3.06 16.13
CA PHE A 131 -2.53 -3.78 14.90
C PHE A 131 -3.40 -5.05 14.80
N ARG A 132 -4.32 -5.05 13.84
CA ARG A 132 -5.34 -6.08 13.63
C ARG A 132 -4.96 -6.98 12.47
N TYR A 133 -5.25 -8.27 12.59
CA TYR A 133 -4.94 -9.30 11.60
C TYR A 133 -6.24 -9.88 11.03
N GLY A 134 -6.25 -10.18 9.74
CA GLY A 134 -7.40 -10.76 9.05
C GLY A 134 -6.98 -11.58 7.84
N TRP A 135 -7.90 -12.44 7.39
CA TRP A 135 -7.67 -13.26 6.21
C TRP A 135 -7.50 -12.38 4.97
N PHE A 136 -6.72 -12.85 4.00
CA PHE A 136 -6.67 -12.20 2.70
C PHE A 136 -8.05 -12.22 2.04
N ASP A 137 -8.57 -11.04 1.71
CA ASP A 137 -9.84 -10.87 1.02
C ASP A 137 -9.57 -10.69 -0.48
N LEU A 138 -9.70 -11.78 -1.24
CA LEU A 138 -9.48 -11.79 -2.68
C LEU A 138 -10.46 -10.86 -3.44
N PRO A 139 -11.79 -10.91 -3.18
CA PRO A 139 -12.73 -9.94 -3.74
C PRO A 139 -12.33 -8.48 -3.51
N GLU A 140 -12.00 -8.10 -2.28
CA GLU A 140 -11.60 -6.73 -1.94
C GLU A 140 -10.27 -6.35 -2.61
N PHE A 141 -9.29 -7.25 -2.63
CA PHE A 141 -8.04 -7.03 -3.35
C PHE A 141 -8.29 -6.70 -4.83
N MET A 142 -9.06 -7.53 -5.53
CA MET A 142 -9.38 -7.34 -6.94
C MET A 142 -10.21 -6.07 -7.16
N HIS A 143 -11.11 -5.75 -6.24
CA HIS A 143 -11.91 -4.53 -6.29
C HIS A 143 -11.04 -3.27 -6.16
N SER A 144 -10.14 -3.25 -5.17
CA SER A 144 -9.17 -2.17 -4.96
C SER A 144 -8.28 -1.95 -6.20
N LEU A 145 -7.76 -3.02 -6.79
CA LEU A 145 -7.01 -2.94 -8.05
C LEU A 145 -7.84 -2.34 -9.18
N LYS A 146 -9.09 -2.80 -9.35
CA LYS A 146 -9.98 -2.32 -10.41
C LYS A 146 -10.25 -0.81 -10.29
N ILE A 147 -10.48 -0.31 -9.08
CA ILE A 147 -10.71 1.12 -8.84
C ILE A 147 -9.48 1.93 -9.24
N ASP A 148 -8.30 1.50 -8.83
CA ASP A 148 -7.06 2.26 -9.08
C ASP A 148 -6.60 2.17 -10.55
N ARG A 149 -6.77 1.01 -11.18
CA ARG A 149 -6.37 0.76 -12.58
C ARG A 149 -7.06 1.64 -13.61
N LYS A 150 -8.12 2.38 -13.26
CA LYS A 150 -8.64 3.43 -14.16
C LYS A 150 -7.60 4.51 -14.48
N TYR A 151 -6.55 4.63 -13.66
CA TYR A 151 -5.39 5.51 -13.87
C TYR A 151 -4.19 4.80 -14.51
N ALA A 152 -4.26 3.47 -14.68
CA ALA A 152 -3.29 2.70 -15.44
C ALA A 152 -3.72 2.70 -16.92
N LEU A 153 -2.92 3.31 -17.79
CA LEU A 153 -3.20 3.44 -19.22
C LEU A 153 -2.72 2.19 -19.97
N LYS A 154 -1.47 2.19 -20.42
CA LYS A 154 -0.82 1.06 -21.11
C LYS A 154 0.38 0.54 -20.31
N ASP A 155 0.40 0.85 -19.02
CA ASP A 155 1.51 0.53 -18.12
C ASP A 155 1.52 -0.97 -17.84
N LYS A 156 2.72 -1.51 -17.63
CA LYS A 156 2.89 -2.89 -17.17
C LYS A 156 2.39 -2.96 -15.73
N ILE A 157 1.59 -3.97 -15.42
CA ILE A 157 1.13 -4.19 -14.05
C ILE A 157 1.90 -5.36 -13.46
N SER A 158 2.39 -5.19 -12.24
CA SER A 158 2.97 -6.25 -11.45
C SER A 158 2.31 -6.33 -10.08
N ILE A 159 2.45 -7.49 -9.44
CA ILE A 159 2.05 -7.69 -8.04
C ILE A 159 3.27 -8.15 -7.26
N ALA A 160 3.46 -7.60 -6.07
CA ALA A 160 4.39 -8.13 -5.07
C ALA A 160 3.60 -8.71 -3.90
N VAL A 161 3.85 -9.97 -3.57
CA VAL A 161 3.30 -10.63 -2.38
C VAL A 161 4.41 -10.79 -1.35
N THR A 162 4.21 -10.18 -0.20
CA THR A 162 5.18 -10.12 0.90
C THR A 162 4.74 -11.00 2.07
N HIS A 163 5.65 -11.25 3.01
CA HIS A 163 5.42 -12.07 4.20
C HIS A 163 5.08 -13.54 3.86
N LEU A 164 5.58 -14.05 2.73
CA LEU A 164 5.36 -15.44 2.33
C LEU A 164 6.17 -16.42 3.19
N ASP A 165 7.24 -15.95 3.84
CA ASP A 165 7.98 -16.68 4.87
C ASP A 165 7.13 -17.03 6.10
N MET A 166 6.11 -16.22 6.40
CA MET A 166 5.21 -16.45 7.53
C MET A 166 4.04 -17.37 7.20
N THR A 167 3.82 -17.70 5.93
CA THR A 167 2.62 -18.40 5.45
C THR A 167 2.93 -19.57 4.52
N ASP A 168 4.12 -20.14 4.64
CA ASP A 168 4.61 -21.28 3.85
C ASP A 168 4.51 -21.05 2.34
N GLY A 169 4.78 -19.84 1.86
CA GLY A 169 4.71 -19.50 0.43
C GLY A 169 3.30 -19.28 -0.10
N MET A 170 2.27 -19.26 0.75
CA MET A 170 0.87 -19.21 0.34
C MET A 170 0.16 -17.97 0.86
N ILE A 171 -0.86 -17.51 0.14
CA ILE A 171 -1.80 -16.49 0.61
C ILE A 171 -2.88 -17.20 1.44
N ILE A 172 -3.16 -16.72 2.66
CA ILE A 172 -4.12 -17.36 3.57
C ILE A 172 -5.50 -16.68 3.49
N CYS A 173 -6.52 -17.44 3.12
CA CYS A 173 -7.90 -16.97 2.92
C CYS A 173 -8.87 -17.65 3.90
N PRO A 174 -10.10 -17.13 4.10
CA PRO A 174 -11.06 -17.73 5.02
C PRO A 174 -11.39 -19.20 4.71
N THR A 175 -11.43 -19.54 3.42
CA THR A 175 -11.86 -20.85 2.91
C THR A 175 -10.70 -21.74 2.43
N GLY A 176 -9.45 -21.32 2.60
CA GLY A 176 -8.30 -22.09 2.12
C GLY A 176 -7.02 -21.27 1.94
N LYS A 177 -6.21 -21.67 0.97
CA LYS A 177 -4.97 -20.99 0.60
C LYS A 177 -4.97 -20.75 -0.92
N LEU A 178 -4.35 -19.65 -1.34
CA LEU A 178 -4.11 -19.33 -2.75
C LEU A 178 -2.61 -19.29 -3.01
N MET A 179 -2.20 -19.67 -4.22
CA MET A 179 -0.85 -19.39 -4.68
C MET A 179 -0.74 -17.90 -5.07
N PRO A 180 0.39 -17.23 -4.84
CA PRO A 180 0.64 -15.88 -5.36
C PRO A 180 0.41 -15.78 -6.88
N GLU A 181 0.68 -16.86 -7.62
CA GLU A 181 0.41 -17.01 -9.03
C GLU A 181 -1.09 -16.88 -9.38
N ASP A 182 -2.00 -17.33 -8.52
CA ASP A 182 -3.45 -17.25 -8.77
C ASP A 182 -3.91 -15.80 -8.82
N ILE A 183 -3.47 -14.97 -7.87
CA ILE A 183 -3.84 -13.55 -7.85
C ILE A 183 -3.14 -12.78 -8.97
N ALA A 184 -1.90 -13.15 -9.33
CA ALA A 184 -1.17 -12.58 -10.46
C ALA A 184 -1.88 -12.88 -11.79
N TYR A 185 -2.39 -14.10 -11.93
CA TYR A 185 -3.17 -14.56 -13.07
C TYR A 185 -4.49 -13.79 -13.19
N MET A 186 -5.30 -13.80 -12.12
CA MET A 186 -6.60 -13.11 -12.10
C MET A 186 -6.47 -11.61 -12.33
N ALA A 187 -5.38 -11.00 -11.85
CA ALA A 187 -5.09 -9.60 -12.06
C ALA A 187 -4.44 -9.31 -13.44
N GLY A 188 -4.14 -10.31 -14.27
CA GLY A 188 -3.56 -10.10 -15.60
C GLY A 188 -2.21 -9.38 -15.56
N THR A 189 -1.34 -9.76 -14.61
CA THR A 189 -0.06 -9.09 -14.39
C THR A 189 1.03 -9.55 -15.36
N ALA A 190 1.96 -8.64 -15.69
CA ALA A 190 3.15 -8.96 -16.47
C ALA A 190 4.25 -9.62 -15.61
N LYS A 191 4.29 -9.30 -14.31
CA LYS A 191 5.28 -9.82 -13.37
C LYS A 191 4.67 -10.09 -12.00
N LEU A 192 5.23 -11.08 -11.31
CA LEU A 192 4.94 -11.41 -9.92
C LEU A 192 6.25 -11.40 -9.13
N TYR A 193 6.29 -10.65 -8.04
CA TYR A 193 7.37 -10.68 -7.06
C TYR A 193 6.89 -11.39 -5.80
N LYS A 194 7.70 -12.32 -5.28
CA LYS A 194 7.43 -13.06 -4.05
C LYS A 194 8.53 -12.77 -3.03
N SER A 195 8.17 -12.19 -1.89
CA SER A 195 9.11 -11.88 -0.80
C SER A 195 8.95 -12.88 0.34
N PHE A 196 10.07 -13.53 0.68
CA PHE A 196 10.21 -14.49 1.79
C PHE A 196 11.09 -13.91 2.91
N GLY A 197 11.12 -12.59 3.06
CA GLY A 197 11.95 -11.92 4.05
C GLY A 197 12.06 -10.42 3.83
N GLU A 198 12.92 -9.79 4.63
CA GLU A 198 12.99 -8.34 4.80
C GLU A 198 13.92 -7.64 3.80
N THR A 199 14.77 -8.39 3.09
CA THR A 199 15.76 -7.82 2.17
C THR A 199 15.44 -8.11 0.71
N ALA A 200 16.06 -7.35 -0.19
CA ALA A 200 15.94 -7.56 -1.64
C ALA A 200 16.41 -8.96 -2.08
N GLU A 201 17.37 -9.56 -1.37
CA GLU A 201 17.85 -10.93 -1.62
C GLU A 201 16.77 -11.99 -1.37
N ASN A 202 15.72 -11.66 -0.61
CA ASN A 202 14.60 -12.55 -0.34
C ASN A 202 13.46 -12.43 -1.38
N ILE A 203 13.66 -11.64 -2.45
CA ILE A 203 12.68 -11.45 -3.51
C ILE A 203 12.98 -12.40 -4.66
N ILE A 204 11.95 -13.15 -5.07
CA ILE A 204 11.95 -13.98 -6.27
C ILE A 204 11.02 -13.33 -7.31
N GLU A 205 11.55 -13.04 -8.50
CA GLU A 205 10.76 -12.56 -9.64
C GLU A 205 10.30 -13.75 -10.51
N ASN A 206 9.03 -13.73 -10.88
CA ASN A 206 8.43 -14.69 -11.78
C ASN A 206 7.64 -13.96 -12.88
N VAL A 207 7.77 -14.43 -14.12
CA VAL A 207 6.84 -14.09 -15.20
C VAL A 207 5.66 -15.06 -15.12
N PRO A 208 4.43 -14.61 -14.86
CA PRO A 208 3.28 -15.51 -14.79
C PRO A 208 3.09 -16.24 -16.13
N VAL A 209 3.10 -17.57 -16.10
CA VAL A 209 2.86 -18.38 -17.30
C VAL A 209 1.36 -18.58 -17.44
N PHE A 210 0.75 -17.85 -18.37
CA PHE A 210 -0.67 -17.99 -18.70
C PHE A 210 -0.88 -19.18 -19.64
N THR A 211 -0.74 -20.42 -19.17
CA THR A 211 -1.18 -21.57 -19.96
C THR A 211 -2.70 -21.59 -20.01
N ARG A 212 -3.29 -21.37 -21.19
CA ARG A 212 -4.69 -21.70 -21.46
C ARG A 212 -4.83 -23.22 -21.34
N SER A 213 -5.36 -23.71 -20.23
CA SER A 213 -6.05 -25.01 -20.27
C SER A 213 -7.33 -24.80 -21.07
N MET A 214 -7.34 -25.30 -22.31
CA MET A 214 -8.53 -25.49 -23.13
C MET A 214 -9.49 -26.48 -22.47
#